data_AF-A0A2R4N487-F1
#
_entry.id   AF-A0A2R4N487-F1
#
_cell.length_a   1.000
_cell.length_b   1.000
_cell.length_c   1.000
_cell.angle_alpha   90.00
_cell.angle_beta   90.00
_cell.angle_gamma   90.00
#
_symmetry.space_group_name_H-M   'P 1'
#
loop_
_entity.id
_entity.type
_entity.pdbx_description
1 polymer ?
#
loop_
_entity_poly.entity_id
_entity_poly.type
_entity_poly.pdbx_seq_one_letter_code
_entity_poly.pdbx_strand_id
1 'polypeptide(L)'
;MAIIPQIKLFEWTEIQTIGDLVRLRLVLDYMPDEELMRTLERSRGKGRNDYPVRAIWNSILAGIVFQHESVEKLRRELARNGQLRELCGFNEQVPSPWAYTRFLKALMKQEKLIDEMCEKMVKQLSEMLPDFGKNLAMDSKAISSFAKHKNKKGETDGRRDTEANYGRKEYRGVHENGKTWEKIVKWFGYKLHLIVDAT
;
A
#
# COMPACT_ATOMS: atom_id res chain seq x y z
N MET A 1 -22.18 31.78 -14.44
CA MET A 1 -21.10 30.77 -14.47
C MET A 1 -21.72 29.46 -14.03
N ALA A 2 -21.88 28.50 -14.94
CA ALA A 2 -22.51 27.23 -14.58
C ALA A 2 -21.47 26.37 -13.84
N ILE A 3 -21.70 26.15 -12.54
CA ILE A 3 -20.95 25.18 -11.75
C ILE A 3 -21.46 23.82 -12.22
N ILE A 4 -20.68 23.10 -13.01
CA ILE A 4 -20.96 21.70 -13.31
C ILE A 4 -20.47 20.92 -12.09
N PRO A 5 -21.36 20.37 -11.24
CA PRO A 5 -20.92 19.59 -10.12
C PRO A 5 -20.22 18.34 -10.66
N GLN A 6 -18.95 18.17 -10.31
CA GLN A 6 -18.27 16.90 -10.54
C GLN A 6 -18.90 15.88 -9.59
N ILE A 7 -19.85 15.09 -10.11
CA ILE A 7 -20.65 14.15 -9.31
C ILE A 7 -19.78 13.00 -8.79
N LYS A 8 -18.66 12.69 -9.46
CA LYS A 8 -17.71 11.64 -9.06
C LYS A 8 -16.29 12.15 -9.24
N LEU A 9 -15.49 12.10 -8.18
CA LEU A 9 -14.08 12.47 -8.22
C LEU A 9 -13.23 11.39 -8.92
N PHE A 10 -13.61 10.12 -8.77
CA PHE A 10 -12.96 8.97 -9.38
C PHE A 10 -14.02 7.96 -9.84
N GLU A 11 -14.24 7.82 -11.14
CA GLU A 11 -15.07 6.71 -11.64
C GLU A 11 -14.21 5.47 -11.87
N TRP A 12 -14.65 4.31 -11.35
CA TRP A 12 -13.88 3.07 -11.48
C TRP A 12 -13.63 2.71 -12.96
N THR A 13 -14.57 3.07 -13.85
CA THR A 13 -14.52 2.87 -15.29
C THR A 13 -13.34 3.62 -15.94
N GLU A 14 -13.06 4.84 -15.49
CA GLU A 14 -11.92 5.63 -15.95
C GLU A 14 -10.60 5.01 -15.47
N ILE A 15 -10.53 4.60 -14.19
CA ILE A 15 -9.29 4.05 -13.63
C ILE A 15 -8.96 2.66 -14.17
N GLN A 16 -9.95 1.79 -14.35
CA GLN A 16 -9.71 0.42 -14.82
C GLN A 16 -9.29 0.35 -16.29
N THR A 17 -9.68 1.32 -17.12
CA THR A 17 -9.41 1.32 -18.56
C THR A 17 -8.03 1.87 -18.95
N ILE A 18 -7.38 2.61 -18.04
CA ILE A 18 -6.08 3.28 -18.27
C ILE A 18 -4.91 2.27 -18.42
N GLY A 19 -5.06 1.05 -17.92
CA GLY A 19 -4.02 0.01 -17.94
C GLY A 19 -2.92 0.22 -16.90
N ASP A 20 -2.34 -0.88 -16.40
CA ASP A 20 -1.51 -0.84 -15.19
C ASP A 20 -0.19 -0.06 -15.35
N LEU A 21 0.43 -0.06 -16.52
CA LEU A 21 1.66 0.71 -16.78
C LEU A 21 1.41 2.23 -16.74
N VAL A 22 0.27 2.69 -17.28
CA VAL A 22 -0.09 4.11 -17.26
C VAL A 22 -0.50 4.52 -15.85
N ARG A 23 -1.25 3.67 -15.13
CA ARG A 23 -1.55 3.88 -13.71
C ARG A 23 -0.27 4.00 -12.88
N LEU A 24 0.70 3.13 -13.10
CA LEU A 24 2.00 3.21 -12.43
C LEU A 24 2.73 4.50 -12.80
N ARG A 25 2.73 4.91 -14.08
CA ARG A 25 3.36 6.15 -14.51
C ARG A 25 2.80 7.36 -13.75
N LEU A 26 1.47 7.46 -13.62
CA LEU A 26 0.82 8.51 -12.83
C LEU A 26 1.28 8.48 -11.36
N VAL A 27 1.35 7.29 -10.75
CA VAL A 27 1.85 7.17 -9.38
C VAL A 27 3.29 7.69 -9.28
N LEU A 28 4.19 7.30 -10.18
CA LEU A 28 5.59 7.72 -10.16
C LEU A 28 5.76 9.23 -10.41
N ASP A 29 4.95 9.83 -11.27
CA ASP A 29 5.06 11.25 -11.61
C ASP A 29 4.56 12.17 -10.48
N TYR A 30 3.61 11.71 -9.65
CA TYR A 30 2.97 12.53 -8.61
C TYR A 30 3.32 12.14 -7.16
N MET A 31 4.02 11.02 -6.93
CA MET A 31 4.42 10.61 -5.59
C MET A 31 5.43 11.59 -4.98
N PRO A 32 5.16 12.20 -3.80
CA PRO A 32 6.07 13.18 -3.21
C PRO A 32 7.23 12.53 -2.42
N ASP A 33 7.92 11.55 -3.00
CA ASP A 33 8.91 10.70 -2.30
C ASP A 33 10.37 11.20 -2.29
N GLU A 34 10.64 12.37 -2.86
CA GLU A 34 12.02 12.86 -3.06
C GLU A 34 12.84 12.92 -1.75
N GLU A 35 12.22 13.36 -0.65
CA GLU A 35 12.89 13.44 0.65
C GLU A 35 13.20 12.05 1.23
N LEU A 36 12.26 11.12 1.10
CA LEU A 36 12.45 9.72 1.45
C LEU A 36 13.58 9.09 0.63
N MET A 37 13.59 9.33 -0.69
CA MET A 37 14.60 8.78 -1.60
C MET A 37 15.99 9.30 -1.24
N ARG A 38 16.16 10.61 -1.05
CA ARG A 38 17.45 11.19 -0.62
C ARG A 38 17.94 10.62 0.70
N THR A 39 17.03 10.42 1.66
CA THR A 39 17.36 9.86 2.97
C THR A 39 17.86 8.42 2.86
N LEU A 40 17.15 7.58 2.09
CA LEU A 40 17.55 6.19 1.84
C LEU A 40 18.86 6.10 1.04
N GLU A 41 19.06 6.96 0.04
CA GLU A 41 20.30 7.03 -0.75
C GLU A 41 21.51 7.45 0.10
N ARG A 42 21.35 8.44 0.99
CA ARG A 42 22.39 8.84 1.96
C ARG A 42 22.72 7.71 2.92
N SER A 43 21.70 7.03 3.46
CA SER A 43 21.89 5.89 4.37
C SER A 43 22.62 4.73 3.71
N ARG A 44 22.37 4.48 2.42
CA ARG A 44 23.09 3.46 1.64
C ARG A 44 24.58 3.78 1.47
N GLY A 45 24.94 5.05 1.33
CA GLY A 45 26.32 5.49 1.13
C GLY A 45 26.92 5.02 -0.21
N LYS A 46 28.21 4.70 -0.21
CA LYS A 46 29.03 4.40 -1.41
C LYS A 46 29.16 2.89 -1.74
N GLY A 47 28.28 2.05 -1.20
CA GLY A 47 28.31 0.60 -1.46
C GLY A 47 27.93 0.23 -2.90
N ARG A 48 28.02 -1.08 -3.20
CA ARG A 48 27.61 -1.66 -4.49
C ARG A 48 26.18 -1.22 -4.86
N ASN A 49 26.02 -0.69 -6.06
CA ASN A 49 24.78 -0.10 -6.56
C ASN A 49 24.23 -0.90 -7.76
N ASP A 50 24.10 -2.22 -7.62
CA ASP A 50 23.49 -3.05 -8.67
C ASP A 50 22.01 -2.66 -8.89
N TYR A 51 21.35 -2.24 -7.81
CA TYR A 51 19.95 -1.85 -7.79
C TYR A 51 19.82 -0.46 -7.15
N PRO A 52 19.57 0.60 -7.95
CA PRO A 52 19.33 1.94 -7.43
C PRO A 52 18.17 1.96 -6.42
N VAL A 53 18.29 2.80 -5.39
CA VAL A 53 17.26 2.94 -4.33
C VAL A 53 15.91 3.27 -4.93
N ARG A 54 15.87 4.27 -5.82
CA ARG A 54 14.66 4.69 -6.55
C ARG A 54 14.07 3.57 -7.40
N ALA A 55 14.91 2.75 -8.03
CA ALA A 55 14.40 1.65 -8.85
C ALA A 55 13.71 0.57 -8.01
N ILE A 56 14.27 0.24 -6.84
CA ILE A 56 13.61 -0.66 -5.89
C ILE A 56 12.31 -0.02 -5.37
N TRP A 57 12.32 1.26 -5.01
CA TRP A 57 11.12 1.97 -4.56
C TRP A 57 10.00 1.95 -5.61
N ASN A 58 10.31 2.34 -6.84
CA ASN A 58 9.36 2.32 -7.97
C ASN A 58 8.78 0.93 -8.20
N SER A 59 9.59 -0.13 -8.04
CA SER A 59 9.11 -1.50 -8.17
C SER A 59 8.17 -1.94 -7.04
N ILE A 60 8.33 -1.40 -5.83
CA ILE A 60 7.40 -1.64 -4.73
C ILE A 60 6.07 -0.96 -5.02
N LEU A 61 6.09 0.28 -5.50
CA LEU A 61 4.90 0.99 -5.96
C LEU A 61 4.21 0.23 -7.11
N ALA A 62 4.98 -0.31 -8.05
CA ALA A 62 4.46 -1.19 -9.08
C ALA A 62 3.77 -2.43 -8.50
N GLY A 63 4.39 -3.07 -7.50
CA GLY A 63 3.78 -4.20 -6.79
C GLY A 63 2.41 -3.88 -6.20
N ILE A 64 2.21 -2.66 -5.71
CA ILE A 64 0.92 -2.19 -5.20
C ILE A 64 -0.07 -1.96 -6.35
N VAL A 65 0.33 -1.22 -7.39
CA VAL A 65 -0.54 -0.90 -8.55
C VAL A 65 -1.02 -2.17 -9.28
N PHE A 66 -0.11 -3.14 -9.45
CA PHE A 66 -0.34 -4.43 -10.11
C PHE A 66 -0.89 -5.50 -9.14
N GLN A 67 -1.15 -5.13 -7.87
CA GLN A 67 -1.76 -5.98 -6.85
C GLN A 67 -1.00 -7.30 -6.61
N HIS A 68 0.32 -7.24 -6.60
CA HIS A 68 1.16 -8.38 -6.27
C HIS A 68 1.23 -8.60 -4.75
N GLU A 69 0.67 -9.71 -4.28
CA GLU A 69 0.60 -10.03 -2.84
C GLU A 69 1.96 -10.29 -2.16
N SER A 70 3.04 -10.42 -2.95
CA SER A 70 4.37 -10.73 -2.43
C SER A 70 5.49 -10.23 -3.34
N VAL A 71 6.67 -10.03 -2.73
CA VAL A 71 7.92 -9.70 -3.44
C VAL A 71 8.21 -10.73 -4.52
N GLU A 72 8.01 -12.03 -4.28
CA GLU A 72 8.30 -13.04 -5.31
C GLU A 72 7.32 -12.99 -6.50
N LYS A 73 6.05 -12.63 -6.28
CA LYS A 73 5.12 -12.37 -7.39
C LYS A 73 5.59 -11.15 -8.21
N LEU A 74 5.95 -10.06 -7.54
CA LEU A 74 6.52 -8.87 -8.19
C LEU A 74 7.80 -9.20 -8.96
N ARG A 75 8.71 -9.99 -8.40
CA ARG A 75 9.95 -10.40 -9.08
C ARG A 75 9.69 -11.23 -10.33
N ARG A 76 8.69 -12.12 -10.30
CA ARG A 76 8.27 -12.87 -11.50
C ARG A 76 7.69 -11.95 -12.57
N GLU A 77 6.90 -10.94 -12.17
CA GLU A 77 6.41 -9.91 -13.10
C GLU A 77 7.56 -9.13 -13.72
N LEU A 78 8.47 -8.61 -12.89
CA LEU A 78 9.66 -7.90 -13.36
C LEU A 78 10.50 -8.77 -14.29
N ALA A 79 10.61 -10.08 -14.07
CA ALA A 79 11.36 -10.96 -14.97
C ALA A 79 10.72 -11.09 -16.36
N ARG A 80 9.39 -11.16 -16.44
CA ARG A 80 8.66 -11.32 -17.72
C ARG A 80 8.36 -10.01 -18.45
N ASN A 81 8.33 -8.89 -17.73
CA ASN A 81 7.86 -7.60 -18.25
C ASN A 81 9.01 -6.59 -18.35
N GLY A 82 9.59 -6.48 -19.56
CA GLY A 82 10.70 -5.55 -19.83
C GLY A 82 10.30 -4.08 -19.67
N GLN A 83 9.10 -3.71 -20.13
CA GLN A 83 8.57 -2.35 -20.00
C GLN A 83 8.40 -1.93 -18.54
N LEU A 84 7.93 -2.85 -17.69
CA LEU A 84 7.82 -2.59 -16.25
C LEU A 84 9.21 -2.35 -15.63
N ARG A 85 10.21 -3.17 -15.99
CA ARG A 85 11.58 -2.98 -15.49
C ARG A 85 12.15 -1.63 -15.89
N GLU A 86 11.97 -1.26 -17.16
CA GLU A 86 12.41 0.03 -17.69
C GLU A 86 11.72 1.19 -16.97
N LEU A 87 10.39 1.11 -16.80
CA LEU A 87 9.61 2.12 -16.10
C LEU A 87 10.02 2.25 -14.62
N CYS A 88 10.41 1.15 -13.97
CA CYS A 88 10.97 1.20 -12.61
C CYS A 88 12.39 1.82 -12.59
N GLY A 89 13.14 1.78 -13.69
CA GLY A 89 14.52 2.25 -13.77
C GLY A 89 15.58 1.15 -13.56
N PHE A 90 15.27 -0.10 -13.89
CA PHE A 90 16.24 -1.20 -13.85
C PHE A 90 16.96 -1.37 -15.21
N ASN A 91 18.27 -1.53 -15.16
CA ASN A 91 19.09 -1.89 -16.33
C ASN A 91 19.07 -3.41 -16.56
N GLU A 92 17.94 -3.92 -17.07
CA GLU A 92 17.65 -5.33 -17.40
C GLU A 92 17.64 -6.34 -16.24
N GLN A 93 18.28 -6.02 -15.11
CA GLN A 93 18.37 -6.91 -13.97
C GLN A 93 17.10 -6.88 -13.12
N VAL A 94 16.68 -8.06 -12.65
CA VAL A 94 15.64 -8.20 -11.63
C VAL A 94 16.32 -8.21 -10.25
N PRO A 95 15.94 -7.30 -9.33
CA PRO A 95 16.51 -7.32 -7.98
C PRO A 95 16.34 -8.67 -7.32
N SER A 96 17.30 -9.05 -6.49
CA SER A 96 17.25 -10.28 -5.70
C SER A 96 16.26 -10.20 -4.53
N PRO A 97 15.82 -11.32 -3.91
CA PRO A 97 14.95 -11.28 -2.73
C PRO A 97 15.57 -10.50 -1.56
N TRP A 98 16.89 -10.64 -1.39
CA TRP A 98 17.61 -9.96 -0.31
C TRP A 98 17.69 -8.45 -0.52
N ALA A 99 17.66 -7.96 -1.77
CA ALA A 99 17.61 -6.54 -2.06
C ALA A 99 16.33 -5.92 -1.52
N TYR A 100 15.17 -6.54 -1.80
CA TYR A 100 13.88 -6.12 -1.23
C TYR A 100 13.85 -6.21 0.29
N THR A 101 14.34 -7.31 0.87
CA THR A 101 14.36 -7.48 2.33
C THR A 101 15.17 -6.37 3.01
N ARG A 102 16.35 -6.01 2.47
CA ARG A 102 17.18 -4.93 3.00
C ARG A 102 16.53 -3.58 2.80
N PHE A 103 15.95 -3.33 1.62
CA PHE A 103 15.26 -2.08 1.32
C PHE A 103 14.07 -1.87 2.26
N LEU A 104 13.19 -2.86 2.43
CA LEU A 104 12.03 -2.76 3.32
C LEU A 104 12.44 -2.52 4.77
N LYS A 105 13.53 -3.14 5.24
CA LYS A 105 14.10 -2.86 6.57
C LYS A 105 14.60 -1.43 6.73
N ALA A 106 15.11 -0.82 5.66
CA ALA A 106 15.51 0.59 5.69
C ALA A 106 14.29 1.51 5.62
N LEU A 107 13.32 1.18 4.76
CA LEU A 107 12.07 1.91 4.59
C LEU A 107 11.25 1.98 5.88
N MET A 108 11.07 0.86 6.59
CA MET A 108 10.33 0.81 7.85
C MET A 108 10.94 1.69 8.97
N LYS A 109 12.21 2.09 8.85
CA LYS A 109 12.84 3.05 9.78
C LYS A 109 12.51 4.51 9.45
N GLN A 110 11.91 4.76 8.29
CA GLN A 110 11.54 6.08 7.78
C GLN A 110 10.03 6.32 7.86
N GLU A 111 9.33 5.68 8.81
CA GLU A 111 7.88 5.81 9.03
C GLU A 111 7.43 7.27 8.99
N LYS A 112 8.12 8.14 9.72
CA LYS A 112 7.82 9.59 9.74
C LYS A 112 7.82 10.23 8.34
N LEU A 113 8.79 9.89 7.48
CA LEU A 113 8.85 10.45 6.12
C LEU A 113 7.70 9.91 5.25
N ILE A 114 7.27 8.67 5.49
CA ILE A 114 6.12 8.08 4.78
C ILE A 114 4.81 8.77 5.21
N ASP A 115 4.67 9.09 6.50
CA ASP A 115 3.51 9.84 7.00
C ASP A 115 3.48 11.25 6.41
N GLU A 116 4.62 11.95 6.41
CA GLU A 116 4.75 13.29 5.81
C GLU A 116 4.42 13.28 4.29
N MET A 117 4.77 12.21 3.57
CA MET A 117 4.36 12.03 2.17
C MET A 117 2.84 11.95 2.04
N CYS A 118 2.18 11.15 2.89
CA CYS A 118 0.72 11.03 2.90
C CYS A 118 0.05 12.36 3.23
N GLU A 119 0.51 13.05 4.28
CA GLU A 119 0.01 14.34 4.70
C GLU A 119 0.12 15.40 3.60
N LYS A 120 1.25 15.40 2.86
CA LYS A 120 1.43 16.31 1.73
C LYS A 120 0.43 16.07 0.61
N MET A 121 0.16 14.81 0.26
CA MET A 121 -0.86 14.48 -0.73
C MET A 121 -2.26 14.89 -0.28
N VAL A 122 -2.61 14.61 0.99
CA VAL A 122 -3.89 15.01 1.59
C VAL A 122 -4.05 16.53 1.55
N LYS A 123 -3.00 17.29 1.89
CA LYS A 123 -3.00 18.75 1.82
C LYS A 123 -3.23 19.25 0.39
N GLN A 124 -2.49 18.71 -0.58
CA GLN A 124 -2.67 19.07 -2.00
C GLN A 124 -4.10 18.79 -2.48
N LEU A 125 -4.67 17.65 -2.10
CA LEU A 125 -6.07 17.33 -2.41
C LEU A 125 -7.03 18.33 -1.77
N SER A 126 -6.84 18.70 -0.51
CA SER A 126 -7.70 19.69 0.18
C SER A 126 -7.65 21.09 -0.43
N GLU A 127 -6.50 21.48 -1.00
CA GLU A 127 -6.34 22.75 -1.71
C GLU A 127 -7.04 22.76 -3.07
N MET A 128 -7.03 21.63 -3.78
CA MET A 128 -7.67 21.47 -5.09
C MET A 128 -9.17 21.22 -5.00
N LEU A 129 -9.64 20.63 -3.90
CA LEU A 129 -11.01 20.15 -3.72
C LEU A 129 -11.60 20.74 -2.43
N PRO A 130 -12.30 21.89 -2.50
CA PRO A 130 -12.81 22.58 -1.31
C PRO A 130 -13.79 21.77 -0.44
N ASP A 131 -14.47 20.78 -1.01
CA ASP A 131 -15.38 19.89 -0.28
C ASP A 131 -14.70 18.60 0.22
N PHE A 132 -13.40 18.39 -0.06
CA PHE A 132 -12.68 17.20 0.38
C PHE A 132 -12.62 17.09 1.91
N GLY A 133 -13.04 15.94 2.43
CA GLY A 133 -13.12 15.64 3.86
C GLY A 133 -14.44 16.09 4.51
N LYS A 134 -15.37 16.68 3.76
CA LYS A 134 -16.68 17.11 4.28
C LYS A 134 -17.60 15.95 4.62
N ASN A 135 -17.57 14.92 3.77
CA ASN A 135 -18.36 13.71 3.90
C ASN A 135 -17.39 12.55 4.13
N LEU A 136 -17.48 11.89 5.28
CA LEU A 136 -16.54 10.83 5.65
C LEU A 136 -17.28 9.51 5.78
N ALA A 137 -16.72 8.46 5.17
CA ALA A 137 -17.10 7.09 5.42
C ALA A 137 -16.05 6.41 6.29
N MET A 138 -16.52 5.62 7.26
CA MET A 138 -15.65 4.83 8.13
C MET A 138 -15.96 3.35 7.97
N ASP A 139 -14.92 2.54 7.77
CA ASP A 139 -15.02 1.08 7.81
C ASP A 139 -13.84 0.46 8.53
N SER A 140 -13.99 -0.82 8.89
CA SER A 140 -12.90 -1.62 9.45
C SER A 140 -12.76 -2.96 8.74
N LYS A 141 -11.52 -3.29 8.41
CA LYS A 141 -11.15 -4.54 7.72
C LYS A 141 -10.23 -5.39 8.59
N ALA A 142 -10.55 -6.68 8.67
CA ALA A 142 -9.63 -7.67 9.22
C ALA A 142 -8.46 -7.89 8.24
N ILE A 143 -7.24 -7.74 8.74
CA ILE A 143 -6.01 -8.09 8.03
C ILE A 143 -5.43 -9.33 8.71
N SER A 144 -5.43 -10.45 8.02
CA SER A 144 -4.84 -11.69 8.54
C SER A 144 -3.33 -11.57 8.59
N SER A 145 -2.74 -12.01 9.69
CA SER A 145 -1.29 -12.21 9.77
C SER A 145 -0.86 -13.33 8.81
N PHE A 146 0.38 -13.28 8.34
CA PHE A 146 1.02 -14.45 7.72
C PHE A 146 1.23 -15.59 8.72
N ALA A 147 1.32 -15.29 10.01
CA ALA A 147 1.35 -16.30 11.07
C ALA A 147 -0.07 -16.86 11.33
N LYS A 148 -0.16 -18.17 11.59
CA LYS A 148 -1.44 -18.84 11.87
C LYS A 148 -1.99 -18.56 13.27
N HIS A 149 -1.11 -18.28 14.22
CA HIS A 149 -1.43 -18.04 15.63
C HIS A 149 -0.24 -17.37 16.32
N LYS A 150 -0.48 -16.83 17.53
CA LYS A 150 0.58 -16.28 18.39
C LYS A 150 1.65 -17.35 18.68
N ASN A 151 2.92 -17.00 18.50
CA ASN A 151 4.03 -17.89 18.85
C ASN A 151 4.28 -17.84 20.37
N LYS A 152 4.63 -18.98 20.97
CA LYS A 152 4.94 -19.07 22.40
C LYS A 152 6.25 -18.38 22.78
N LYS A 153 7.22 -18.29 21.87
CA LYS A 153 8.45 -17.50 22.13
C LYS A 153 8.25 -16.07 21.61
N GLY A 154 8.50 -15.09 22.46
CA GLY A 154 8.28 -13.67 22.20
C GLY A 154 9.45 -12.94 21.53
N GLU A 155 10.63 -13.58 21.44
CA GLU A 155 11.81 -12.96 20.81
C GLU A 155 11.59 -12.74 19.31
N THR A 156 11.95 -11.55 18.84
CA THR A 156 11.83 -11.14 17.45
C THR A 156 12.97 -11.74 16.62
N ASP A 157 12.63 -12.60 15.66
CA ASP A 157 13.59 -13.21 14.71
C ASP A 157 13.35 -12.77 13.25
N GLY A 158 12.45 -11.80 13.05
CA GLY A 158 12.02 -11.31 11.74
C GLY A 158 11.10 -12.26 10.96
N ARG A 159 10.71 -13.41 11.54
CA ARG A 159 9.74 -14.36 10.95
C ARG A 159 8.42 -14.42 11.72
N ARG A 160 8.39 -13.85 12.93
CA ARG A 160 7.23 -13.85 13.81
C ARG A 160 6.48 -12.55 13.69
N ASP A 161 5.16 -12.69 13.74
CA ASP A 161 4.27 -11.57 13.95
C ASP A 161 3.97 -11.47 15.46
N THR A 162 4.75 -10.62 16.14
CA THR A 162 4.68 -10.43 17.59
C THR A 162 3.61 -9.44 18.02
N GLU A 163 3.09 -8.65 17.08
CA GLU A 163 2.13 -7.58 17.32
C GLU A 163 0.69 -8.01 16.97
N ALA A 164 0.52 -8.96 16.04
CA ALA A 164 -0.77 -9.54 15.74
C ALA A 164 -1.46 -10.17 16.97
N ASN A 165 -2.79 -10.07 16.97
CA ASN A 165 -3.62 -10.65 18.01
C ASN A 165 -4.92 -11.25 17.44
N TYR A 166 -5.68 -11.93 18.28
CA TYR A 166 -6.97 -12.48 17.89
C TYR A 166 -8.04 -11.39 17.80
N GLY A 167 -8.58 -11.18 16.60
CA GLY A 167 -9.75 -10.35 16.34
C GLY A 167 -11.04 -11.18 16.33
N ARG A 168 -12.13 -10.56 16.79
CA ARG A 168 -13.51 -11.08 16.68
C ARG A 168 -14.40 -9.96 16.15
N LYS A 169 -15.23 -10.25 15.15
CA LYS A 169 -16.30 -9.39 14.65
C LYS A 169 -17.59 -10.20 14.64
N GLU A 170 -18.61 -9.67 15.30
CA GLU A 170 -19.88 -10.34 15.50
C GLU A 170 -20.96 -9.57 14.76
N TYR A 171 -21.71 -10.25 13.92
CA TYR A 171 -22.84 -9.72 13.20
C TYR A 171 -24.09 -10.39 13.76
N ARG A 172 -25.11 -9.58 14.05
CA ARG A 172 -26.41 -10.05 14.52
C ARG A 172 -27.49 -9.36 13.71
N GLY A 173 -28.60 -10.05 13.52
CA GLY A 173 -29.76 -9.47 12.85
C GLY A 173 -30.99 -10.33 13.02
N VAL A 174 -32.06 -9.88 12.39
CA VAL A 174 -33.34 -10.60 12.34
C VAL A 174 -33.64 -10.80 10.86
N HIS A 175 -33.95 -12.04 10.47
CA HIS A 175 -34.44 -12.36 9.14
C HIS A 175 -35.85 -11.80 8.92
N GLU A 176 -36.28 -11.66 7.67
CA GLU A 176 -37.64 -11.21 7.33
C GLU A 176 -38.75 -12.07 7.97
N ASN A 177 -38.46 -13.35 8.26
CA ASN A 177 -39.34 -14.28 8.95
C ASN A 177 -39.32 -14.16 10.49
N GLY A 178 -38.68 -13.14 11.05
CA GLY A 178 -38.59 -12.89 12.50
C GLY A 178 -37.53 -13.72 13.23
N LYS A 179 -36.82 -14.64 12.56
CA LYS A 179 -35.77 -15.46 13.20
C LYS A 179 -34.48 -14.65 13.39
N THR A 180 -33.94 -14.65 14.60
CA THR A 180 -32.63 -14.04 14.88
C THR A 180 -31.50 -14.86 14.27
N TRP A 181 -30.45 -14.19 13.80
CA TRP A 181 -29.23 -14.82 13.34
C TRP A 181 -27.99 -14.15 13.93
N GLU A 182 -26.95 -14.95 14.09
CA GLU A 182 -25.63 -14.50 14.54
C GLU A 182 -24.56 -15.10 13.62
N LYS A 183 -23.58 -14.27 13.23
CA LYS A 183 -22.37 -14.70 12.53
C LYS A 183 -21.16 -14.13 13.25
N ILE A 184 -20.29 -15.01 13.73
CA ILE A 184 -19.01 -14.64 14.33
C ILE A 184 -17.90 -14.87 13.30
N VAL A 185 -17.09 -13.84 13.05
CA VAL A 185 -15.85 -13.93 12.29
C VAL A 185 -14.68 -13.75 13.27
N LYS A 186 -13.73 -14.68 13.27
CA LYS A 186 -12.50 -14.61 14.07
C LYS A 186 -11.30 -14.66 13.14
N TRP A 187 -10.23 -13.94 13.48
CA TRP A 187 -8.96 -13.98 12.77
C TRP A 187 -7.79 -13.75 13.72
N PHE A 188 -6.58 -14.13 13.30
CA PHE A 188 -5.34 -13.74 13.95
C PHE A 188 -4.61 -12.75 13.04
N GLY A 189 -4.29 -11.56 13.56
CA GLY A 189 -3.72 -10.48 12.77
C GLY A 189 -4.07 -9.11 13.32
N TYR A 190 -4.44 -8.21 12.41
CA TYR A 190 -4.69 -6.80 12.69
C TYR A 190 -6.11 -6.41 12.29
N LYS A 191 -6.56 -5.29 12.83
CA LYS A 191 -7.78 -4.63 12.39
C LYS A 191 -7.41 -3.25 11.87
N LEU A 192 -7.59 -3.04 10.57
CA LEU A 192 -7.44 -1.74 9.96
C LEU A 192 -8.74 -0.96 10.15
N HIS A 193 -8.63 0.26 10.66
CA HIS A 193 -9.70 1.25 10.70
C HIS A 193 -9.39 2.30 9.64
N LEU A 194 -10.32 2.53 8.72
CA LEU A 194 -10.17 3.52 7.66
C LEU A 194 -11.26 4.57 7.80
N ILE A 195 -10.85 5.82 7.64
CA ILE A 195 -11.74 6.94 7.38
C ILE A 195 -11.34 7.46 6.00
N VAL A 196 -12.30 7.54 5.10
CA VAL A 196 -12.09 8.00 3.73
C VAL A 196 -13.09 9.09 3.39
N ASP A 197 -12.69 10.01 2.52
CA ASP A 197 -13.61 10.94 1.88
C ASP A 197 -14.62 10.15 1.04
N ALA A 198 -15.90 10.54 1.12
CA ALA A 198 -17.01 9.88 0.47
C ALA A 198 -17.90 10.92 -0.23
N THR A 199 -18.00 10.84 -1.55
CA THR A 199 -18.86 11.71 -2.37
C THR A 199 -20.25 11.15 -2.57
#